data_AF-A0A562N802-F1
#
_entry.id   AF-A0A562N802-F1
#
_cell.length_a   1.000
_cell.length_b   1.000
_cell.length_c   1.000
_cell.angle_alpha   90.00
_cell.angle_beta   90.00
_cell.angle_gamma   90.00
#
_symmetry.space_group_name_H-M   'P 1'
#
loop_
_entity.id
_entity.type
_entity.pdbx_description
1 polymer ?
#
loop_
_entity_poly.entity_id
_entity_poly.type
_entity_poly.pdbx_seq_one_letter_code
_entity_poly.pdbx_strand_id
1 'polypeptide(L)' 'MAELERPERLQIMLTAEELAALENWRFEKRMPSRSAAVRELLRRGLDADGFLTAAQGAKSQEFGILPTSEMVNGSD' A
#
# COMPACT_ATOMS: atom_id res chain seq x y z
N MET A 1 -13.13 8.04 -28.87
CA MET A 1 -11.67 7.92 -28.93
C MET A 1 -11.18 8.22 -27.54
N ALA A 2 -10.81 7.18 -26.76
CA ALA A 2 -10.44 7.37 -25.38
C ALA A 2 -9.13 8.16 -25.33
N GLU A 3 -9.22 9.38 -24.81
CA GLU A 3 -8.07 10.17 -24.40
C GLU A 3 -7.20 9.24 -23.53
N LEU A 4 -6.00 8.92 -23.99
CA LEU A 4 -5.04 8.17 -23.20
C LEU A 4 -4.71 9.05 -22.00
N GLU A 5 -5.48 8.90 -20.92
CA GLU A 5 -5.28 9.59 -19.65
C GLU A 5 -3.82 9.44 -19.30
N ARG A 6 -3.10 10.56 -19.33
CA ARG A 6 -1.66 10.55 -19.08
C ARG A 6 -1.48 10.05 -17.66
N PRO A 7 -0.72 8.97 -17.45
CA PRO A 7 -0.52 8.46 -16.10
C PRO A 7 0.16 9.53 -15.25
N GLU A 8 -0.50 9.95 -14.18
CA GLU A 8 0.07 10.86 -13.19
C GLU A 8 1.11 10.14 -12.33
N ARG A 9 2.18 10.85 -11.96
CA ARG A 9 3.25 10.32 -11.11
C ARG A 9 2.88 10.50 -9.64
N LEU A 10 2.60 9.40 -8.97
CA LEU A 10 2.41 9.38 -7.52
C LEU A 10 3.77 9.27 -6.80
N GLN A 11 4.08 10.23 -5.93
CA GLN A 11 5.19 10.14 -4.97
C GLN A 11 4.65 9.77 -3.59
N ILE A 12 5.21 8.73 -2.97
CA ILE A 12 4.86 8.30 -1.62
C ILE A 12 6.14 8.15 -0.80
N MET A 13 6.07 8.51 0.47
CA MET A 13 7.12 8.27 1.44
C MET A 13 6.87 6.92 2.10
N LEU A 14 7.85 6.04 2.05
CA LEU A 14 7.83 4.74 2.69
C LEU A 14 9.06 4.61 3.58
N THR A 15 8.89 3.92 4.70
CA THR A 15 10.03 3.47 5.50
C THR A 15 10.85 2.42 4.73
N ALA A 16 12.07 2.15 5.18
CA ALA A 16 12.92 1.13 4.57
C ALA A 16 12.27 -0.27 4.62
N GLU A 17 11.56 -0.57 5.71
CA GLU A 17 10.88 -1.85 5.90
C GLU A 17 9.71 -2.03 4.94
N GLU A 18 8.89 -0.99 4.76
CA GLU A 18 7.78 -1.00 3.81
C GLU A 18 8.25 -1.11 2.36
N LEU A 19 9.35 -0.42 2.02
CA LEU A 19 9.95 -0.55 0.70
C LEU A 19 10.45 -1.98 0.46
N ALA A 20 11.12 -2.58 1.44
CA ALA A 20 11.59 -3.97 1.36
C ALA A 20 10.42 -4.96 1.24
N ALA A 21 9.35 -4.77 2.01
CA ALA A 21 8.14 -5.59 1.93
C ALA A 21 7.49 -5.52 0.53
N LEU A 22 7.39 -4.32 -0.04
CA LEU A 22 6.90 -4.12 -1.41
C LEU A 22 7.78 -4.83 -2.44
N GLU A 23 9.11 -4.76 -2.28
CA GLU A 23 10.04 -5.43 -3.19
C GLU A 23 9.97 -6.95 -3.08
N ASN A 24 9.93 -7.50 -1.87
CA ASN A 24 9.77 -8.93 -1.63
C ASN A 24 8.49 -9.45 -2.28
N TRP A 25 7.36 -8.78 -2.05
CA TRP A 25 6.10 -9.15 -2.65
C TRP A 25 6.13 -9.05 -4.18
N ARG A 26 6.78 -8.03 -4.75
CA ARG A 26 7.01 -7.90 -6.20
C ARG A 26 7.78 -9.11 -6.74
N PHE A 27 8.83 -9.56 -6.05
CA PHE A 27 9.62 -10.73 -6.45
C PHE A 27 8.79 -12.02 -6.36
N GLU A 28 8.08 -12.24 -5.26
CA GLU A 28 7.21 -13.40 -5.05
C GLU A 28 6.13 -13.53 -6.13
N LYS A 29 5.50 -12.41 -6.48
CA LYS A 29 4.45 -12.34 -7.51
C LYS A 29 5.00 -12.19 -8.93
N ARG A 30 6.33 -12.26 -9.11
CA ARG A 30 7.04 -12.16 -10.40
C ARG A 30 6.66 -10.93 -11.21
N MET A 31 6.50 -9.81 -10.53
CA MET A 31 6.04 -8.58 -11.16
C MET A 31 7.18 -7.82 -11.84
N PRO A 32 6.93 -7.27 -13.05
CA PRO A 32 7.98 -6.71 -13.90
C PRO A 32 8.53 -5.38 -13.38
N SER A 33 7.77 -4.62 -12.58
CA SER A 33 8.19 -3.31 -12.07
C SER A 33 7.59 -3.00 -10.70
N ARG A 34 8.21 -2.06 -9.98
CA ARG A 34 7.67 -1.54 -8.71
C ARG A 34 6.31 -0.88 -8.92
N SER A 35 6.14 -0.14 -10.01
CA SER A 35 4.86 0.47 -10.37
C SER A 35 3.76 -0.56 -10.61
N ALA A 36 4.08 -1.71 -11.20
CA ALA A 36 3.12 -2.81 -11.36
C ALA A 36 2.69 -3.37 -10.00
N ALA A 37 3.64 -3.52 -9.06
CA ALA A 37 3.33 -3.95 -7.70
C ALA A 37 2.43 -2.96 -6.96
N VAL A 38 2.77 -1.66 -6.98
CA VAL A 38 1.94 -0.63 -6.34
C VAL A 38 0.52 -0.61 -6.94
N ARG A 39 0.39 -0.69 -8.27
CA ARG A 39 -0.94 -0.74 -8.93
C ARG A 39 -1.74 -1.98 -8.55
N GLU A 40 -1.10 -3.13 -8.41
CA GLU A 40 -1.76 -4.35 -7.99
C GLU A 40 -2.21 -4.28 -6.52
N LEU A 41 -1.39 -3.73 -5.62
CA LEU A 41 -1.78 -3.49 -4.24
C LEU A 41 -2.96 -2.52 -4.15
N LEU A 42 -2.93 -1.41 -4.90
CA LEU A 42 -4.05 -0.47 -4.96
C LEU A 42 -5.32 -1.14 -5.47
N ARG A 43 -5.24 -1.93 -6.54
CA ARG A 43 -6.41 -2.66 -7.08
C ARG A 43 -7.00 -3.60 -6.03
N ARG A 44 -6.16 -4.36 -5.32
CA ARG A 44 -6.59 -5.28 -4.26
C ARG A 44 -7.15 -4.55 -3.04
N GLY A 45 -6.59 -3.39 -2.69
CA GLY A 45 -7.10 -2.57 -1.60
C GLY A 45 -8.47 -1.95 -1.92
N LEU A 46 -8.71 -1.57 -3.18
CA LEU A 46 -10.01 -1.06 -3.64
C LEU A 46 -11.07 -2.17 -3.74
N ASP A 47 -10.67 -3.40 -4.06
CA ASP A 47 -11.55 -4.58 -4.17
C ASP A 47 -11.78 -5.28 -2.81
N ALA A 48 -10.99 -4.93 -1.79
CA ALA A 48 -11.16 -5.45 -0.44
C ALA A 48 -12.41 -4.83 0.20
N ASP A 49 -13.49 -5.60 0.23
CA ASP A 49 -14.73 -5.29 0.96
C ASP A 49 -14.40 -5.07 2.45
N GLY A 50 -14.36 -3.80 2.88
CA GLY A 50 -14.00 -3.42 4.25
C GLY A 50 -13.03 -2.26 4.39
N PHE A 51 -12.67 -1.55 3.30
CA PHE A 51 -11.90 -0.31 3.45
C PHE A 51 -12.72 0.73 4.21
N LEU A 52 -12.40 0.85 5.50
CA LEU A 52 -12.92 1.83 6.43
C LEU A 52 -12.85 3.20 5.77
N THR A 53 -14.00 3.88 5.68
CA THR A 53 -14.08 5.31 5.43
C THR A 53 -13.01 5.98 6.30
N ALA A 54 -11.88 6.38 5.69
CA ALA A 54 -10.80 7.01 6.43
C ALA A 54 -11.41 8.20 7.17
N ALA A 55 -11.40 8.17 8.50
CA ALA A 55 -11.93 9.25 9.30
C ALA A 55 -11.21 10.54 8.88
N GLN A 56 -11.96 11.61 8.61
CA GLN A 56 -11.38 12.89 8.20
C GLN A 56 -10.28 13.29 9.21
N GLY A 57 -9.03 13.34 8.76
CA GLY A 57 -7.87 13.71 9.58
C GLY A 57 -6.89 12.58 9.91
N ALA A 58 -7.09 11.36 9.41
CA ALA A 58 -6.10 10.29 9.53
C ALA A 58 -4.76 10.69 8.92
N LYS A 59 -3.68 10.59 9.70
CA LYS A 59 -2.32 10.96 9.28
C LYS A 59 -1.77 9.89 8.33
N SER A 60 -0.92 10.29 7.39
CA SER A 60 -0.27 9.35 6.44
C SER A 60 0.54 8.24 7.13
N GLN A 61 0.92 8.40 8.40
CA GLN A 61 1.60 7.38 9.21
C GLN A 61 0.68 6.23 9.64
N GLU A 62 -0.65 6.41 9.59
CA GLU A 62 -1.64 5.41 9.99
C GLU A 62 -1.98 4.45 8.83
N PHE A 63 -1.54 4.74 7.59
CA PHE A 63 -1.80 3.95 6.38
C PHE A 63 -0.57 3.15 5.94
N GLY A 64 0.09 2.47 6.89
CA GLY A 64 1.28 1.66 6.62
C GLY A 64 1.01 0.46 5.71
N ILE A 65 2.00 0.06 4.91
CA ILE A 65 1.91 -1.14 4.04
C ILE A 65 2.04 -2.42 4.89
N LEU A 66 2.71 -2.32 6.03
CA LEU A 66 2.85 -3.39 6.99
C LEU A 66 1.80 -3.22 8.09
N PRO A 67 1.21 -4.32 8.62
CA PRO A 67 0.43 -4.22 9.83
C PRO A 67 1.34 -3.63 10.91
N THR A 68 0.94 -2.51 11.52
CA THR A 68 1.48 -2.13 12.81
C THR A 68 1.16 -3.30 13.71
N SER A 69 2.17 -4.13 14.01
CA SER A 69 2.04 -5.15 15.02
C SER A 69 1.71 -4.40 16.30
N GLU A 70 0.42 -4.29 16.63
CA GLU A 70 0.00 -3.94 17.96
C GLU A 70 0.68 -4.97 18.85
N MET A 71 1.75 -4.55 19.52
CA MET A 71 2.28 -5.29 20.64
C MET A 71 1.16 -5.34 21.65
N VAL A 72 0.38 -6.43 21.61
CA VAL A 72 -0.52 -6.84 22.67
C VAL A 72 0.38 -7.05 23.89
N ASN A 73 0.55 -5.98 24.66
CA ASN A 73 1.22 -6.02 25.94
C ASN A 73 0.23 -6.66 26.91
N GLY A 74 0.16 -7.98 26.87
CA GLY A 74 -0.52 -8.80 27.87
C GLY A 74 0.14 -8.55 29.22
N SER A 75 -0.42 -7.60 29.95
CA SER A 75 -0.15 -7.36 31.36
C SER A 75 -1.24 -8.09 32.13
N ASP A 76 -0.90 -9.24 32.73
CA ASP A 76 -1.44 -9.66 34.03
C ASP A 76 -0.35 -10.47 34.76
#